data_AF-A0A5C5FPT1-F1
#
_entry.id   AF-A0A5C5FPT1-F1
#
_cell.length_a   1.000
_cell.length_b   1.000
_cell.length_c   1.000
_cell.angle_alpha   90.00
_cell.angle_beta   90.00
_cell.angle_gamma   90.00
#
_symmetry.space_group_name_H-M   'P 1'
#
loop_
_entity.id
_entity.type
_entity.pdbx_description
1 polymer ?
#
loop_
_entity_poly.entity_id
_entity_poly.type
_entity_poly.pdbx_seq_one_letter_code
_entity_poly.pdbx_strand_id
1 'polypeptide(L)'
;MATPTAPALAMSPEESALLAQTTTHERVLLAQAVFEKGSDDWDAVGRLLRGHALLKARTAEWFTAQNLERTFRVLLQNVGVDPATPFPPQSPEVRKIAHKYYMDRVHELYQAMEACQDQFR
;
A
#
# COMPACT_ATOMS: atom_id res chain seq x y z
N MET A 1 19.90 2.38 17.33
CA MET A 1 20.23 3.17 16.12
C MET A 1 18.97 3.27 15.29
N ALA A 2 18.39 4.46 15.16
CA ALA A 2 17.21 4.68 14.34
C ALA A 2 17.63 4.67 12.87
N THR A 3 17.06 3.77 12.07
CA THR A 3 17.27 3.74 10.62
C THR A 3 16.73 5.04 10.03
N PRO A 4 17.49 5.80 9.24
CA PRO A 4 16.96 6.98 8.57
C PRO A 4 15.89 6.54 7.57
N THR A 5 14.63 6.91 7.83
CA THR A 5 13.56 6.83 6.84
C THR A 5 13.98 7.73 5.68
N ALA A 6 14.20 7.14 4.50
CA ALA A 6 14.50 7.89 3.28
C ALA A 6 13.45 9.01 3.10
N PRO A 7 13.85 10.23 2.71
CA PRO A 7 12.89 11.31 2.51
C PRO A 7 11.91 10.86 1.42
N ALA A 8 10.62 10.86 1.74
CA ALA A 8 9.58 10.73 0.74
C ALA A 8 9.87 11.74 -0.37
N LEU A 9 9.79 11.30 -1.64
CA LEU A 9 9.83 12.23 -2.77
C LEU A 9 8.73 13.27 -2.54
N ALA A 10 8.98 14.54 -2.90
CA ALA A 10 8.02 15.62 -2.65
C ALA A 10 6.66 15.29 -3.30
N MET A 11 5.68 14.91 -2.48
CA MET A 11 4.33 14.56 -2.92
C MET A 11 3.49 15.82 -3.10
N SER A 12 2.66 15.85 -4.13
CA SER A 12 1.62 16.88 -4.27
C SER A 12 0.57 16.77 -3.13
N PRO A 13 -0.23 17.83 -2.91
CA PRO A 13 -1.34 17.77 -1.95
C PRO A 13 -2.35 16.67 -2.26
N GLU A 14 -2.62 16.42 -3.54
CA GLU A 14 -3.54 15.36 -3.97
C GLU A 14 -2.99 13.96 -3.67
N GLU A 15 -1.71 13.73 -3.93
CA GLU A 15 -1.04 12.46 -3.64
C GLU A 15 -0.98 12.21 -2.12
N SER A 16 -0.73 13.26 -1.34
CA SER A 16 -0.75 13.19 0.13
C SER A 16 -2.15 12.85 0.66
N ALA A 17 -3.19 13.46 0.09
CA ALA A 17 -4.58 13.16 0.44
C ALA A 17 -4.97 11.72 0.05
N LEU A 18 -4.52 11.24 -1.12
CA LEU A 18 -4.74 9.86 -1.55
C LEU A 18 -4.03 8.86 -0.63
N LEU A 19 -2.79 9.15 -0.23
CA LEU A 19 -2.06 8.33 0.74
C LEU A 19 -2.82 8.26 2.07
N ALA A 20 -3.29 9.40 2.59
CA ALA A 20 -4.04 9.47 3.85
C ALA A 20 -5.38 8.70 3.79
N GLN A 21 -6.05 8.71 2.64
CA GLN A 21 -7.30 7.97 2.41
C GLN A 21 -7.11 6.48 2.14
N THR A 22 -5.88 6.05 1.84
CA THR A 22 -5.54 4.64 1.62
C THR A 22 -5.12 4.03 2.94
N THR A 23 -5.92 3.12 3.48
CA THR A 23 -5.67 2.46 4.76
C THR A 23 -4.42 1.58 4.68
N THR A 24 -3.76 1.34 5.80
CA THR A 24 -2.60 0.44 5.89
C THR A 24 -2.84 -0.94 5.28
N HIS A 25 -4.00 -1.57 5.51
CA HIS A 25 -4.31 -2.89 4.93
C HIS A 25 -4.49 -2.82 3.41
N GLU A 26 -5.06 -1.75 2.88
CA GLU A 26 -5.13 -1.52 1.43
C GLU A 26 -3.74 -1.36 0.82
N ARG A 27 -2.84 -0.63 1.49
CA ARG A 27 -1.44 -0.47 1.07
C ARG A 27 -0.73 -1.82 1.00
N VAL A 28 -0.91 -2.67 2.02
CA VAL A 28 -0.38 -4.04 2.05
C VAL A 28 -0.90 -4.87 0.88
N LEU A 29 -2.22 -4.94 0.73
CA LEU A 29 -2.86 -5.78 -0.28
C LEU A 29 -2.48 -5.35 -1.70
N LEU A 30 -2.45 -4.05 -1.96
CA LEU A 30 -2.03 -3.53 -3.25
C LEU A 30 -0.56 -3.89 -3.54
N ALA A 31 0.34 -3.67 -2.59
CA ALA A 31 1.75 -4.02 -2.77
C ALA A 31 1.97 -5.53 -2.98
N GLN A 32 1.21 -6.38 -2.28
CA GLN A 32 1.23 -7.84 -2.48
C GLN A 32 0.68 -8.25 -3.85
N ALA A 33 -0.41 -7.62 -4.30
CA ALA A 33 -0.99 -7.91 -5.61
C ALA A 33 -0.06 -7.49 -6.75
N VAL A 34 0.61 -6.34 -6.63
CA VAL A 34 1.66 -5.92 -7.57
C VAL A 34 2.89 -6.84 -7.49
N PHE A 35 3.26 -7.33 -6.31
CA PHE A 35 4.31 -8.35 -6.20
C PHE A 35 3.91 -9.62 -6.96
N GLU A 36 2.64 -10.02 -6.96
CA GLU A 36 2.20 -11.22 -7.65
C GLU A 36 2.09 -11.04 -9.18
N LYS A 37 1.57 -9.90 -9.64
CA LYS A 37 1.24 -9.66 -11.06
C LYS A 37 2.22 -8.77 -11.81
N GLY A 38 3.12 -8.09 -11.12
CA GLY A 38 3.94 -7.02 -11.68
C GLY A 38 3.17 -5.71 -11.87
N SER A 39 3.86 -4.69 -12.39
CA SER A 39 3.31 -3.35 -12.66
C SER A 39 2.90 -3.13 -14.12
N ASP A 40 2.90 -4.19 -14.94
CA ASP A 40 2.61 -4.10 -16.38
C ASP A 40 1.17 -4.54 -16.73
N ASP A 41 0.49 -5.27 -15.84
CA ASP A 41 -0.91 -5.72 -16.00
C ASP A 41 -1.75 -5.31 -14.78
N TRP A 42 -2.15 -4.04 -14.76
CA TRP A 42 -2.98 -3.47 -13.70
C TRP A 42 -4.41 -4.04 -13.66
N ASP A 43 -4.91 -4.57 -14.79
CA ASP A 43 -6.19 -5.26 -14.82
C ASP A 43 -6.10 -6.61 -14.08
N ALA A 44 -4.98 -7.33 -14.18
CA ALA A 44 -4.74 -8.53 -13.38
C ALA A 44 -4.62 -8.21 -11.89
N VAL A 45 -3.96 -7.11 -11.52
CA VAL A 45 -3.92 -6.62 -10.13
C VAL A 45 -5.34 -6.36 -9.62
N GLY A 46 -6.16 -5.64 -10.40
CA GLY A 46 -7.53 -5.35 -10.03
C GLY A 46 -8.41 -6.59 -9.91
N ARG A 47 -8.27 -7.56 -10.81
CA ARG A 47 -8.97 -8.86 -10.72
C ARG A 47 -8.58 -9.64 -9.47
N LEU A 48 -7.30 -9.64 -9.08
CA LEU A 48 -6.82 -10.33 -7.87
C LEU A 48 -7.37 -9.70 -6.59
N LEU A 49 -7.47 -8.36 -6.54
CA LEU A 49 -7.98 -7.63 -5.38
C LEU A 49 -9.51 -7.67 -5.27
N ARG A 50 -10.21 -7.84 -6.39
CA ARG A 50 -11.68 -7.83 -6.43
C ARG A 50 -12.26 -8.99 -5.61
N GLY A 51 -13.15 -8.66 -4.68
CA GLY A 51 -13.79 -9.65 -3.78
C GLY A 51 -12.97 -9.97 -2.53
N HIS A 52 -11.81 -9.35 -2.33
CA HIS A 52 -11.03 -9.53 -1.10
C HIS A 52 -11.83 -9.06 0.12
N ALA A 53 -11.88 -9.88 1.18
CA ALA A 53 -12.76 -9.66 2.33
C ALA A 53 -12.50 -8.34 3.07
N LEU A 54 -11.25 -7.85 3.04
CA LEU A 54 -10.84 -6.58 3.64
C LEU A 54 -11.07 -5.36 2.74
N LEU A 55 -11.49 -5.55 1.48
CA LEU A 55 -11.70 -4.47 0.51
C LEU A 55 -13.18 -4.25 0.18
N LYS A 56 -14.10 -4.81 0.98
CA LYS A 56 -15.55 -4.74 0.75
C LYS A 56 -16.10 -3.30 0.75
N ALA A 57 -15.44 -2.38 1.45
CA ALA A 57 -15.85 -0.98 1.51
C ALA A 57 -15.49 -0.19 0.24
N ARG A 58 -14.63 -0.73 -0.64
CA ARG A 58 -14.23 -0.05 -1.87
C ARG A 58 -15.23 -0.26 -3.00
N THR A 59 -15.48 0.80 -3.76
CA THR A 59 -16.32 0.78 -4.96
C THR A 59 -15.57 0.18 -6.14
N ALA A 60 -16.30 -0.17 -7.22
CA ALA A 60 -15.71 -0.70 -8.45
C ALA A 60 -14.63 0.22 -9.05
N GLU A 61 -14.80 1.54 -8.90
CA GLU A 61 -13.85 2.56 -9.39
C GLU A 61 -12.46 2.40 -8.78
N TRP A 62 -12.36 1.98 -7.51
CA TRP A 62 -11.08 1.78 -6.84
C TRP A 62 -10.23 0.68 -7.52
N PHE A 63 -10.89 -0.34 -8.09
CA PHE A 63 -10.24 -1.48 -8.74
C PHE A 63 -9.93 -1.24 -10.22
N THR A 64 -10.10 -0.02 -10.73
CA THR A 64 -9.71 0.31 -12.11
C THR A 64 -8.19 0.36 -12.22
N ALA A 65 -7.65 -0.05 -13.38
CA ALA A 65 -6.21 -0.04 -13.64
C ALA A 65 -5.57 1.31 -13.31
N GLN A 66 -6.20 2.40 -13.75
CA GLN A 66 -5.74 3.77 -13.50
C GLN A 66 -5.65 4.12 -12.01
N ASN A 67 -6.66 3.78 -11.21
CA ASN A 67 -6.67 4.10 -9.78
C ASN A 67 -5.68 3.24 -9.00
N LEU A 68 -5.54 1.96 -9.36
CA LEU A 68 -4.56 1.07 -8.75
C LEU A 68 -3.13 1.50 -9.06
N GLU A 69 -2.84 1.86 -10.31
CA GLU A 69 -1.55 2.41 -10.72
C GLU A 69 -1.24 3.70 -9.97
N ARG A 70 -2.17 4.67 -9.98
CA ARG A 70 -2.02 5.95 -9.28
C ARG A 70 -1.77 5.73 -7.79
N THR A 71 -2.52 4.85 -7.16
CA THR A 71 -2.38 4.55 -5.73
C THR A 71 -1.02 3.91 -5.46
N PHE A 72 -0.59 2.94 -6.26
CA PHE A 72 0.70 2.29 -6.08
C PHE A 72 1.88 3.24 -6.29
N ARG A 73 1.80 4.14 -7.29
CA ARG A 73 2.80 5.21 -7.50
C ARG A 73 2.96 6.10 -6.27
N VAL A 74 1.85 6.46 -5.63
CA VAL A 74 1.85 7.18 -4.34
C VAL A 74 2.53 6.38 -3.23
N LEU A 75 2.32 5.06 -3.18
CA LEU A 75 3.01 4.19 -2.23
C LEU A 75 4.52 4.17 -2.47
N LEU A 76 4.96 4.11 -3.74
CA LEU A 76 6.38 4.19 -4.10
C LEU A 76 7.02 5.50 -3.62
N GLN A 77 6.39 6.65 -3.90
CA GLN A 77 6.89 7.95 -3.42
C GLN A 77 7.05 7.99 -1.90
N ASN A 78 6.03 7.48 -1.19
CA ASN A 78 6.00 7.43 0.27
C ASN A 78 7.14 6.59 0.88
N VAL A 79 7.70 5.64 0.13
CA VAL A 79 8.84 4.82 0.56
C VAL A 79 10.16 5.24 -0.10
N GLY A 80 10.18 6.37 -0.81
CA GLY A 80 11.37 6.91 -1.46
C GLY A 80 11.79 6.17 -2.73
N VAL A 81 10.85 5.48 -3.39
CA VAL A 81 11.07 4.79 -4.67
C VAL A 81 10.50 5.62 -5.80
N ASP A 82 11.22 5.69 -6.93
CA ASP A 82 10.75 6.41 -8.12
C ASP A 82 9.43 5.81 -8.64
N PRO A 83 8.35 6.60 -8.74
CA PRO A 83 7.04 6.15 -9.22
C PRO A 83 7.02 5.64 -10.65
N ALA A 84 8.03 5.97 -11.46
CA ALA A 84 8.15 5.49 -12.83
C ALA A 84 8.83 4.11 -12.92
N THR A 85 9.30 3.54 -11.79
CA THR A 85 9.99 2.26 -11.77
C THR A 85 9.04 1.12 -12.16
N PRO A 86 9.31 0.36 -13.24
CA PRO A 86 8.57 -0.84 -13.55
C PRO A 86 9.04 -2.00 -12.67
N PHE A 87 8.13 -2.89 -12.32
CA PHE A 87 8.40 -4.06 -11.50
C PHE A 87 7.87 -5.33 -12.17
N PRO A 88 8.74 -6.31 -12.48
CA PRO A 88 8.27 -7.60 -12.90
C PRO A 88 7.59 -8.34 -11.73
N PRO A 89 6.75 -9.34 -12.03
CA PRO A 89 6.24 -10.25 -11.02
C PRO A 89 7.37 -10.80 -10.14
N GLN A 90 7.08 -10.88 -8.85
CA GLN A 90 7.95 -11.37 -7.79
C GLN A 90 9.25 -10.59 -7.56
N SER A 91 9.33 -9.33 -8.01
CA SER A 91 10.48 -8.44 -7.78
C SER A 91 10.86 -8.38 -6.27
N PRO A 92 12.16 -8.55 -5.93
CA PRO A 92 12.66 -8.39 -4.57
C PRO A 92 12.36 -7.01 -3.96
N GLU A 93 12.35 -5.96 -4.78
CA GLU A 93 12.03 -4.59 -4.40
C GLU A 93 10.57 -4.49 -3.94
N VAL A 94 9.62 -4.99 -4.74
CA VAL A 94 8.20 -4.98 -4.36
C VAL A 94 7.96 -5.85 -3.13
N ARG A 95 8.71 -6.96 -2.97
CA ARG A 95 8.65 -7.77 -1.74
C ARG A 95 9.02 -6.96 -0.50
N LYS A 96 10.09 -6.14 -0.58
CA LYS A 96 10.51 -5.26 0.53
C LYS A 96 9.44 -4.19 0.83
N ILE A 97 8.83 -3.63 -0.21
CA ILE A 97 7.74 -2.64 -0.08
C ILE A 97 6.52 -3.27 0.59
N ALA A 98 6.07 -4.44 0.12
CA ALA A 98 4.96 -5.17 0.71
C ALA A 98 5.26 -5.55 2.17
N HIS A 99 6.48 -5.98 2.48
CA HIS A 99 6.91 -6.28 3.84
C HIS A 99 6.89 -5.05 4.76
N LYS A 100 7.34 -3.89 4.26
CA LYS A 100 7.26 -2.63 5.01
C LYS A 100 5.82 -2.33 5.42
N TYR A 101 4.88 -2.30 4.47
CA TYR A 101 3.48 -2.02 4.79
C TYR A 101 2.87 -3.08 5.69
N TYR A 102 3.29 -4.34 5.55
CA TYR A 102 2.86 -5.41 6.45
C TYR A 102 3.27 -5.09 7.90
N MET A 103 4.52 -4.65 8.12
CA MET A 103 4.97 -4.23 9.45
C MET A 103 4.24 -2.98 9.95
N ASP A 104 3.97 -2.01 9.08
CA ASP A 104 3.14 -0.83 9.45
C ASP A 104 1.75 -1.27 9.95
N ARG A 105 1.11 -2.24 9.25
CA ARG A 105 -0.19 -2.79 9.66
C ARG A 105 -0.11 -3.56 10.97
N VAL A 106 0.95 -4.34 11.18
CA VAL A 106 1.18 -5.06 12.44
C VAL A 106 1.29 -4.07 13.60
N HIS A 107 2.08 -3.01 13.45
CA HIS A 107 2.23 -1.98 14.49
C HIS A 107 0.91 -1.25 14.79
N GLU A 108 0.13 -0.89 13.77
CA GLU A 108 -1.20 -0.29 13.95
C GLU A 108 -2.14 -1.22 14.75
N LEU A 109 -2.13 -2.52 14.45
CA LEU A 109 -2.95 -3.49 15.18
C LEU A 109 -2.52 -3.62 16.64
N TYR A 110 -1.21 -3.64 16.92
CA TYR A 110 -0.71 -3.63 18.30
C TYR A 110 -1.15 -2.38 19.06
N GLN A 111 -1.01 -1.20 18.47
CA GLN A 111 -1.45 0.07 19.09
C GLN A 111 -2.95 0.08 19.37
N ALA A 112 -3.77 -0.45 18.45
CA ALA A 112 -5.20 -0.56 18.65
C ALA A 112 -5.57 -1.52 19.81
N MET A 113 -4.82 -2.62 19.96
CA MET A 113 -5.01 -3.55 21.08
C MET A 113 -4.63 -2.92 22.42
N GLU A 114 -3.50 -2.23 22.50
CA GLU A 114 -3.06 -1.51 23.70
C GLU A 114 -4.06 -0.43 24.12
N ALA A 115 -4.50 0.40 23.18
CA ALA A 115 -5.50 1.44 23.45
C ALA A 115 -6.86 0.86 23.90
N CYS A 116 -7.24 -0.32 23.40
CA CYS A 116 -8.43 -1.03 23.86
C CYS A 116 -8.26 -1.52 25.30
N GLN A 117 -7.09 -2.06 25.66
CA GLN A 117 -6.81 -2.53 27.03
C GLN A 117 -6.85 -1.39 28.05
N ASP A 118 -6.31 -0.22 27.72
CA ASP A 118 -6.33 0.95 28.63
C ASP A 118 -7.75 1.47 28.90
N GLN A 119 -8.73 1.20 28.03
CA GLN A 119 -10.13 1.56 28.27
C GLN A 119 -10.83 0.68 29.32
N PHE A 120 -10.26 -0.48 29.63
CA PHE A 120 -10.82 -1.44 30.60
C PHE A 120 -9.98 -1.52 31.89
N ARG A 121 -8.97 -0.68 32.06
CA ARG A 121 -8.17 -0.54 33.29
C ARG A 121 -8.73 0.59 34.15
#